data_AF-A0A660UM67-F1
#
_entry.id   AF-A0A660UM67-F1
#
_cell.length_a   1.000
_cell.length_b   1.000
_cell.length_c   1.000
_cell.angle_alpha   90.00
_cell.angle_beta   90.00
_cell.angle_gamma   90.00
#
_symmetry.space_group_name_H-M   'P 1'
#
loop_
_entity.id
_entity.type
_entity.pdbx_description
1 polymer ?
#
loop_
_entity_poly.entity_id
_entity_poly.type
_entity_poly.pdbx_seq_one_letter_code
_entity_poly.pdbx_strand_id
1 'polypeptide(L)'
;MKSAEKRKTHMITTSVTATNLQMDYMKLLVAQMQNQNPLEPLDNKEMASQLAQFSQLQQLESMNSNFADVLATNERMYANSLIGKEVTFVGETESGSIEVMSKTVQQVSNVDGEITLVADDYLIGLEDIVAVKN
;
A
#
# COMPACT_ATOMS: atom_id res chain seq x y z
N MET A 1 -13.34 -7.96 -34.69
CA MET A 1 -12.37 -8.84 -33.99
C MET A 1 -10.96 -8.34 -34.24
N LYS A 2 -10.57 -7.27 -33.54
CA LYS A 2 -9.22 -6.69 -33.56
C LYS A 2 -9.17 -5.73 -32.36
N SER A 3 -8.09 -5.75 -31.59
CA SER A 3 -7.85 -4.93 -30.38
C SER A 3 -8.21 -5.57 -29.04
N ALA A 4 -7.37 -6.52 -28.60
CA ALA A 4 -7.15 -6.76 -27.17
C ALA A 4 -5.76 -7.36 -26.82
N GLU A 5 -4.86 -7.56 -27.79
CA GLU A 5 -3.58 -8.27 -27.56
C GLU A 5 -2.38 -7.33 -27.37
N LYS A 6 -2.54 -6.20 -26.67
CA LYS A 6 -1.47 -5.20 -26.50
C LYS A 6 -1.27 -4.68 -25.08
N ARG A 7 -1.25 -5.58 -24.07
CA ARG A 7 -0.79 -5.24 -22.71
C ARG A 7 0.27 -6.22 -22.18
N LYS A 8 1.18 -6.69 -23.05
CA LYS A 8 2.40 -7.41 -22.64
C LYS A 8 3.59 -6.47 -22.75
N THR A 9 3.73 -5.53 -21.83
CA THR A 9 4.96 -4.80 -21.44
C THR A 9 4.55 -3.76 -20.40
N HIS A 10 4.66 -4.11 -19.13
CA HIS A 10 4.95 -3.13 -18.09
C HIS A 10 6.28 -3.55 -17.49
N MET A 11 7.20 -2.58 -17.49
CA MET A 11 8.57 -2.70 -16.99
C MET A 11 8.57 -3.44 -15.66
N ILE A 12 9.40 -4.48 -15.58
CA ILE A 12 9.96 -4.93 -14.31
C ILE A 12 10.84 -3.77 -13.85
N THR A 13 10.24 -2.77 -13.20
CA THR A 13 10.98 -1.84 -12.36
C THR A 13 11.47 -2.70 -11.21
N THR A 14 12.68 -3.22 -11.34
CA THR A 14 13.41 -3.78 -10.20
C THR A 14 13.47 -2.67 -9.17
N SER A 15 12.55 -2.70 -8.20
CA SER A 15 12.64 -1.88 -7.01
C SER A 15 14.00 -2.20 -6.41
N VAL A 16 14.95 -1.28 -6.50
CA VAL A 16 16.19 -1.38 -5.74
C VAL A 16 15.77 -1.21 -4.29
N THR A 17 15.39 -2.32 -3.66
CA THR A 17 14.99 -2.33 -2.27
C THR A 17 16.18 -1.85 -1.48
N ALA A 18 15.96 -0.90 -0.59
CA ALA A 18 16.99 -0.20 0.14
C ALA A 18 17.91 -1.18 0.94
N THR A 19 17.42 -2.39 1.24
CA THR A 19 18.17 -3.55 1.76
C THR A 19 19.27 -4.05 0.83
N ASN A 20 19.04 -4.07 -0.49
CA ASN A 20 20.06 -4.43 -1.48
C ASN A 20 21.19 -3.39 -1.52
N LEU A 21 20.86 -2.11 -1.35
CA LEU A 21 21.85 -1.04 -1.26
C LEU A 21 22.72 -1.16 0.01
N GLN A 22 22.12 -1.52 1.14
CA GLN A 22 22.84 -1.80 2.39
C GLN A 22 23.76 -3.03 2.27
N MET A 23 23.33 -4.09 1.58
CA MET A 23 24.14 -5.29 1.34
C MET A 23 25.32 -5.05 0.37
N ASP A 24 25.09 -4.34 -0.73
CA ASP A 24 26.16 -4.00 -1.67
C ASP A 24 27.17 -3.02 -1.04
N TYR A 25 26.71 -2.20 -0.11
CA TYR A 25 27.57 -1.35 0.72
C TYR A 25 28.43 -2.15 1.72
N MET A 26 27.86 -3.14 2.42
CA MET A 26 28.64 -4.02 3.32
C MET A 26 29.71 -4.82 2.57
N LYS A 27 29.45 -5.20 1.31
CA LYS A 27 30.47 -5.82 0.45
C LYS A 27 31.61 -4.85 0.10
N LEU A 28 31.29 -3.59 -0.18
CA LEU A 28 32.30 -2.56 -0.44
C LEU A 28 33.14 -2.26 0.81
N LEU A 29 32.52 -2.20 2.00
CA LEU A 29 33.19 -2.00 3.28
C LEU A 29 34.15 -3.15 3.63
N VAL A 30 33.74 -4.39 3.39
CA VAL A 30 34.62 -5.57 3.55
C VAL A 30 35.76 -5.55 2.53
N ALA A 31 35.50 -5.17 1.28
CA ALA A 31 36.53 -5.06 0.25
C ALA A 31 37.57 -3.95 0.54
N GLN A 32 37.14 -2.84 1.15
CA GLN A 32 38.03 -1.77 1.61
C GLN A 32 38.83 -2.21 2.83
N MET A 33 38.22 -2.83 3.84
CA MET A 33 38.96 -3.37 5.00
C MET A 33 40.07 -4.37 4.62
N GLN A 34 39.87 -5.16 3.57
CA GLN A 34 40.88 -6.10 3.06
C GLN A 34 42.05 -5.41 2.32
N ASN A 35 41.90 -4.15 1.89
CA ASN A 35 42.90 -3.42 1.08
C ASN A 35 43.44 -2.12 1.73
N GLN A 36 43.15 -1.86 3.01
CA GLN A 36 43.61 -0.63 3.67
C GLN A 36 45.07 -0.76 4.13
N ASN A 37 45.92 0.17 3.67
CA ASN A 37 47.25 0.39 4.22
C ASN A 37 47.13 1.09 5.59
N PRO A 38 47.68 0.55 6.69
CA PRO A 38 47.44 1.01 8.07
C PRO A 38 47.89 2.46 8.39
N LEU A 39 48.54 3.17 7.47
CA LEU A 39 49.10 4.50 7.68
C LEU A 39 48.19 5.66 7.24
N GLU A 40 47.09 5.40 6.52
CA GLU A 40 46.12 6.43 6.12
C GLU A 40 44.68 5.94 6.33
N PRO A 41 44.13 6.06 7.55
CA PRO A 41 42.73 5.75 7.80
C PRO A 41 41.86 6.85 7.20
N LEU A 42 41.44 6.70 5.95
CA LEU A 42 40.44 7.59 5.36
C LEU A 42 39.09 7.42 6.08
N ASP A 43 38.33 8.51 6.10
CA ASP A 43 37.20 8.83 6.96
C ASP A 43 35.99 7.88 6.83
N ASN A 44 36.11 6.69 7.45
CA ASN A 44 35.00 5.74 7.60
C ASN A 44 33.83 6.31 8.43
N LYS A 45 34.01 7.45 9.09
CA LYS A 45 33.04 8.02 10.04
C LYS A 45 31.96 8.83 9.33
N GLU A 46 32.33 9.60 8.30
CA GLU A 46 31.36 10.34 7.47
C GLU A 46 30.41 9.37 6.73
N MET A 47 30.95 8.28 6.21
CA MET A 47 30.18 7.26 5.50
C MET A 47 29.26 6.46 6.43
N ALA A 48 29.75 6.07 7.62
CA ALA A 48 28.92 5.43 8.65
C ALA A 48 27.78 6.35 9.12
N SER A 49 28.03 7.66 9.20
CA SER A 49 27.01 8.66 9.51
C SER A 49 25.91 8.71 8.43
N GLN A 50 26.27 8.71 7.14
CA GLN A 50 25.32 8.71 6.03
C GLN A 50 24.50 7.41 5.97
N LEU A 51 25.11 6.25 6.24
CA LEU A 51 24.38 4.98 6.37
C LEU A 51 23.41 4.97 7.53
N ALA A 52 23.81 5.50 8.69
CA ALA A 52 22.93 5.58 9.84
C ALA A 52 21.70 6.44 9.51
N GLN A 53 21.89 7.56 8.81
CA GLN A 53 20.80 8.41 8.30
C GLN A 53 19.91 7.65 7.31
N PHE A 54 20.49 6.92 6.36
CA PHE A 54 19.71 6.14 5.39
C PHE A 54 18.93 5.00 6.07
N SER A 55 19.53 4.30 7.02
CA SER A 55 18.88 3.23 7.79
C SER A 55 17.71 3.78 8.63
N GLN A 56 17.83 4.99 9.15
CA GLN A 56 16.73 5.68 9.83
C GLN A 56 15.59 6.01 8.86
N LEU A 57 15.90 6.53 7.65
CA LEU A 57 14.88 6.78 6.63
C LEU A 57 14.17 5.51 6.19
N GLN A 58 14.89 4.41 5.98
CA GLN A 58 14.32 3.10 5.68
C GLN A 58 13.39 2.59 6.78
N GLN A 59 13.79 2.77 8.05
CA GLN A 59 12.98 2.38 9.19
C GLN A 59 11.68 3.19 9.23
N LEU A 60 11.74 4.49 8.93
CA LEU A 60 10.56 5.34 8.82
C LEU A 60 9.65 4.94 7.65
N GLU A 61 10.22 4.64 6.48
CA GLU A 61 9.47 4.16 5.32
C GLU A 61 8.77 2.82 5.62
N SER A 62 9.49 1.89 6.24
CA SER A 62 8.94 0.60 6.68
C SER A 62 7.82 0.79 7.69
N MET A 63 7.98 1.72 8.63
CA MET A 63 6.96 2.05 9.62
C MET A 63 5.71 2.63 8.97
N ASN A 64 5.86 3.55 8.00
CA ASN A 64 4.75 4.10 7.24
C ASN A 64 4.01 3.03 6.43
N SER A 65 4.74 2.10 5.79
CA SER A 65 4.14 0.97 5.07
C SER A 65 3.34 0.07 6.03
N ASN A 66 3.92 -0.29 7.17
CA ASN A 66 3.23 -1.10 8.18
C ASN A 66 1.97 -0.39 8.71
N PHE A 67 2.01 0.93 8.89
CA PHE A 67 0.83 1.70 9.28
C PHE A 67 -0.26 1.66 8.22
N ALA A 68 0.09 1.81 6.94
CA ALA A 68 -0.87 1.70 5.84
C ALA A 68 -1.52 0.31 5.81
N ASP A 69 -0.75 -0.76 6.01
CA ASP A 69 -1.26 -2.14 6.05
C ASP A 69 -2.21 -2.37 7.24
N VAL A 70 -1.90 -1.80 8.41
CA VAL A 70 -2.76 -1.85 9.59
C VAL A 70 -4.07 -1.10 9.34
N LEU A 71 -4.01 0.07 8.71
CA LEU A 71 -5.21 0.85 8.36
C LEU A 71 -6.11 0.07 7.40
N ALA A 72 -5.54 -0.46 6.31
CA ALA A 72 -6.26 -1.29 5.34
C ALA A 72 -6.84 -2.57 5.97
N THR A 73 -6.17 -3.13 6.97
CA THR A 73 -6.71 -4.27 7.73
C THR A 73 -7.88 -3.85 8.63
N ASN A 74 -7.79 -2.70 9.28
CA ASN A 74 -8.87 -2.17 10.11
C ASN A 74 -10.12 -1.86 9.27
N GLU A 75 -9.96 -1.21 8.12
CA GLU A 75 -11.03 -0.93 7.17
C GLU A 75 -11.67 -2.24 6.67
N ARG A 76 -10.87 -3.26 6.34
CA ARG A 76 -11.40 -4.58 5.97
C ARG A 76 -12.19 -5.22 7.10
N MET A 77 -11.74 -5.12 8.34
CA MET A 77 -12.48 -5.64 9.49
C MET A 77 -13.81 -4.90 9.68
N TYR A 78 -13.79 -3.57 9.56
CA TYR A 78 -14.99 -2.76 9.63
C TYR A 78 -15.97 -3.13 8.51
N ALA A 79 -15.51 -3.19 7.26
CA ALA A 79 -16.33 -3.61 6.13
C ALA A 79 -16.95 -5.00 6.33
N ASN A 80 -16.17 -5.98 6.81
CA ASN A 80 -16.68 -7.32 7.10
C ASN A 80 -17.76 -7.32 8.19
N SER A 81 -17.65 -6.41 9.18
CA SER A 81 -18.68 -6.25 10.21
C SER A 81 -20.01 -5.71 9.68
N LEU A 82 -20.01 -5.10 8.49
CA LEU A 82 -21.20 -4.56 7.84
C LEU A 82 -21.97 -5.61 7.05
N ILE A 83 -21.38 -6.77 6.76
CA ILE A 83 -22.07 -7.87 6.08
C ILE A 83 -23.31 -8.27 6.87
N GLY A 84 -24.46 -8.31 6.20
CA GLY A 84 -25.77 -8.58 6.78
C GLY A 84 -26.44 -7.40 7.48
N LYS A 85 -25.78 -6.24 7.60
CA LYS A 85 -26.38 -5.00 8.12
C LYS A 85 -27.00 -4.18 7.00
N GLU A 86 -27.98 -3.36 7.35
CA GLU A 86 -28.56 -2.37 6.45
C GLU A 86 -27.70 -1.10 6.48
N VAL A 87 -27.13 -0.73 5.34
CA VAL A 87 -26.34 0.49 5.17
C VAL A 87 -27.13 1.49 4.33
N THR A 88 -27.10 2.75 4.76
CA THR A 88 -27.67 3.88 4.04
C THR A 88 -26.54 4.63 3.36
N PHE A 89 -26.63 4.80 2.04
CA PHE A 89 -25.59 5.44 1.22
C PHE A 89 -26.23 6.33 0.17
N VAL A 90 -25.42 7.23 -0.40
CA VAL A 90 -25.82 8.07 -1.52
C VAL A 90 -25.46 7.33 -2.81
N GLY A 91 -26.45 7.04 -3.65
CA GLY A 91 -26.24 6.35 -4.92
C GLY A 91 -26.93 7.05 -6.08
N GLU A 92 -26.44 6.79 -7.29
CA GLU A 92 -27.07 7.26 -8.52
C GLU A 92 -28.04 6.20 -9.04
N THR A 93 -29.26 6.63 -9.37
CA THR A 93 -30.29 5.78 -9.99
C THR A 93 -30.02 5.65 -11.50
N GLU A 94 -30.65 4.68 -12.17
CA GLU A 94 -30.57 4.54 -13.64
C GLU A 94 -31.03 5.81 -14.40
N SER A 95 -31.80 6.68 -13.74
CA SER A 95 -32.25 7.97 -14.29
C SER A 95 -31.23 9.11 -14.11
N GLY A 96 -30.09 8.86 -13.49
CA GLY A 96 -29.06 9.86 -13.16
C GLY A 96 -29.38 10.75 -11.96
N SER A 97 -30.44 10.42 -11.20
CA SER A 97 -30.78 11.13 -9.96
C SER A 97 -29.97 10.59 -8.80
N ILE A 98 -29.40 11.48 -8.00
CA ILE A 98 -28.71 11.15 -6.75
C ILE A 98 -29.76 10.99 -5.65
N GLU A 99 -29.85 9.79 -5.08
CA GLU A 99 -30.80 9.47 -4.02
C GLU A 99 -30.10 8.76 -2.84
N VAL A 100 -30.66 8.95 -1.65
CA VAL A 100 -30.23 8.22 -0.45
C VAL A 100 -31.00 6.91 -0.40
N MET A 101 -30.28 5.79 -0.42
CA MET A 101 -30.86 4.45 -0.45
C MET A 101 -30.34 3.62 0.71
N SER A 102 -31.17 2.69 1.20
CA SER A 102 -30.79 1.73 2.24
C SER A 102 -30.82 0.32 1.66
N LYS A 103 -29.71 -0.40 1.77
CA LYS A 103 -29.59 -1.80 1.30
C LYS A 103 -28.81 -2.66 2.28
N THR A 104 -29.06 -3.96 2.25
CA THR A 104 -28.31 -4.94 3.04
C THR A 104 -27.01 -5.30 2.33
N VAL A 105 -25.89 -5.21 3.06
CA VAL A 105 -24.58 -5.60 2.53
C VAL A 105 -24.51 -7.12 2.44
N GLN A 106 -24.20 -7.63 1.25
CA GLN A 106 -24.11 -9.07 0.98
C GLN A 106 -22.66 -9.55 0.99
N GLN A 107 -21.74 -8.70 0.54
CA GLN A 107 -20.34 -9.06 0.39
C GLN A 107 -19.43 -7.84 0.55
N VAL A 108 -18.19 -8.09 0.97
CA VAL A 108 -17.08 -7.13 0.87
C VAL A 108 -16.18 -7.58 -0.28
N SER A 109 -15.82 -6.63 -1.14
CA SER A 109 -14.90 -6.84 -2.25
C SER A 109 -13.75 -5.85 -2.18
N ASN A 110 -12.64 -6.18 -2.84
CA ASN A 110 -11.56 -5.23 -3.09
C ASN A 110 -11.49 -5.01 -4.60
N VAL A 111 -11.79 -3.80 -5.05
CA VAL A 111 -11.80 -3.40 -6.45
C VAL A 111 -10.78 -2.28 -6.60
N ASP A 112 -9.81 -2.44 -7.49
CA ASP A 112 -8.72 -1.49 -7.74
C ASP A 112 -7.92 -1.06 -6.49
N GLY A 113 -7.87 -1.92 -5.47
CA GLY A 113 -7.18 -1.67 -4.20
C GLY A 113 -8.06 -1.06 -3.11
N GLU A 114 -9.27 -0.62 -3.44
CA GLU A 114 -10.21 -0.01 -2.51
C GLU A 114 -11.24 -1.03 -2.00
N ILE A 115 -11.60 -0.90 -0.73
CA ILE A 115 -12.58 -1.78 -0.08
C ILE A 115 -13.97 -1.25 -0.41
N THR A 116 -14.75 -2.10 -1.07
CA THR A 116 -16.11 -1.80 -1.50
C THR A 116 -17.09 -2.80 -0.91
N LEU A 117 -18.28 -2.33 -0.55
CA LEU A 117 -19.40 -3.15 -0.13
C LEU A 117 -20.28 -3.44 -1.34
N VAL A 118 -20.75 -4.68 -1.44
CA VAL A 118 -21.69 -5.10 -2.48
C VAL A 118 -23.06 -5.25 -1.86
N ALA A 119 -24.03 -4.48 -2.35
CA ALA A 119 -25.43 -4.56 -1.94
C ALA A 119 -26.34 -4.56 -3.17
N ASP A 120 -26.84 -5.74 -3.53
CA ASP A 120 -27.50 -6.02 -4.82
C ASP A 120 -26.57 -5.63 -5.98
N ASP A 121 -26.99 -4.72 -6.85
CA ASP A 121 -26.22 -4.24 -8.00
C ASP A 121 -25.35 -3.02 -7.68
N TYR A 122 -25.29 -2.60 -6.42
CA TYR A 122 -24.53 -1.41 -5.99
C TYR A 122 -23.19 -1.80 -5.38
N LEU A 123 -22.13 -1.17 -5.91
CA LEU A 123 -20.83 -1.09 -5.27
C LEU A 123 -20.76 0.20 -4.47
N ILE A 124 -20.54 0.09 -3.18
CA ILE A 124 -20.62 1.19 -2.23
C ILE A 124 -19.26 1.34 -1.56
N GLY A 125 -18.64 2.51 -1.69
CA GLY A 125 -17.43 2.84 -0.94
C GLY A 125 -17.72 2.99 0.55
N LEU A 126 -16.76 2.67 1.41
CA LEU A 126 -16.91 2.92 2.86
C LEU A 126 -17.13 4.40 3.19
N GLU A 127 -16.61 5.29 2.33
CA GLU A 127 -16.74 6.75 2.42
C GLU A 127 -18.15 7.27 2.09
N ASP A 128 -18.93 6.52 1.31
CA ASP A 128 -20.27 6.93 0.88
C ASP A 128 -21.37 6.52 1.88
N ILE A 129 -21.00 5.79 2.94
CA ILE A 129 -21.94 5.31 3.95
C ILE A 129 -22.33 6.47 4.87
N VAL A 130 -23.61 6.78 4.88
CA VAL A 130 -24.20 7.83 5.71
C VAL A 130 -24.68 7.27 7.06
N ALA A 131 -25.20 6.04 7.08
CA ALA A 131 -25.65 5.39 8.31
C ALA A 131 -25.59 3.86 8.22
N VAL A 132 -25.50 3.20 9.37
CA VAL A 132 -25.58 1.74 9.51
C VAL A 132 -26.66 1.39 10.53
N LYS A 133 -27.56 0.49 10.16
CA LYS A 133 -28.65 -0.01 11.00
C LYS A 133 -28.52 -1.52 11.21
N ASN A 134 -28.85 -1.94 12.42
CA ASN A 134 -28.86 -3.35 12.85
C ASN A 134 -30.23 -3.98 12.65
#